data_AF-A0A1Q4V109-F1
#
_entry.id   AF-A0A1Q4V109-F1
#
_cell.length_a   1.000
_cell.length_b   1.000
_cell.length_c   1.000
_cell.angle_alpha   90.00
_cell.angle_beta   90.00
_cell.angle_gamma   90.00
#
_symmetry.space_group_name_H-M   'P 1'
#
loop_
_entity.id
_entity.type
_entity.pdbx_description
1 polymer ?
#
loop_
_entity_poly.entity_id
_entity_poly.type
_entity_poly.pdbx_seq_one_letter_code
_entity_poly.pdbx_strand_id
1 'polypeptide(L)'
;MIRSRLRTLLLGSGAAAAMVAAGLFPTAASASAPSSERPADSRPAAAAGPTGAAAGFWSCSIPPGYTYSDTQNTLSCGGTGFRTQYFVQPPTDSLWACTIPTGFTYSSVQNSLDCSVSGFRTKYFLRAPATGIWACSIPSGFTYTSTMSTLDCSVSGFRTKYFLQAY
;
A
#
# COMPACT_ATOMS: atom_id res chain seq x y z
N MET A 1 47.41 14.85 -7.50
CA MET A 1 47.72 16.29 -7.35
C MET A 1 46.62 16.92 -6.50
N ILE A 2 47.00 17.41 -5.32
CA ILE A 2 46.15 17.92 -4.24
C ILE A 2 46.09 19.46 -4.33
N ARG A 3 44.92 20.06 -4.01
CA ARG A 3 44.72 21.44 -3.50
C ARG A 3 43.21 21.65 -3.30
N SER A 4 42.62 21.37 -2.14
CA SER A 4 42.64 22.19 -0.91
C SER A 4 42.32 23.66 -1.15
N ARG A 5 41.15 24.12 -0.71
CA ARG A 5 40.91 25.49 -0.21
C ARG A 5 39.92 25.49 0.95
N LEU A 6 40.50 25.28 2.13
CA LEU A 6 40.06 25.80 3.42
C LEU A 6 39.94 27.33 3.36
N ARG A 7 38.89 27.91 3.95
CA ARG A 7 38.88 29.24 4.61
C ARG A 7 37.50 29.46 5.28
N THR A 8 37.30 30.01 6.49
CA THR A 8 38.17 30.48 7.58
C THR A 8 37.27 31.26 8.58
N LEU A 9 37.40 30.96 9.88
CA LEU A 9 37.23 31.83 11.07
C LEU A 9 35.80 32.34 11.45
N LEU A 10 35.46 32.79 12.68
CA LEU A 10 36.13 33.24 13.92
C LEU A 10 35.13 33.00 15.10
N LEU A 11 35.52 32.39 16.23
CA LEU A 11 35.90 32.99 17.55
C LEU A 11 34.78 33.51 18.49
N GLY A 12 34.91 33.09 19.76
CA GLY A 12 34.41 33.77 20.97
C GLY A 12 34.02 32.76 22.08
N SER A 13 34.83 32.35 23.08
CA SER A 13 35.69 32.98 24.10
C SER A 13 35.07 32.97 25.51
N GLY A 14 35.82 32.40 26.49
CA GLY A 14 35.76 32.68 27.95
C GLY A 14 35.28 31.50 28.81
N ALA A 15 36.12 30.64 29.42
CA ALA A 15 36.98 30.82 30.64
C ALA A 15 36.18 30.83 31.96
N ALA A 16 36.58 30.31 33.12
CA ALA A 16 37.54 29.30 33.62
C ALA A 16 37.33 29.25 35.16
N ALA A 17 37.65 28.11 35.83
CA ALA A 17 37.95 27.96 37.28
C ALA A 17 36.79 28.18 38.28
N ALA A 18 36.76 27.63 39.50
CA ALA A 18 37.39 26.51 40.20
C ALA A 18 36.73 26.47 41.61
N MET A 19 37.03 25.41 42.35
CA MET A 19 37.05 25.29 43.82
C MET A 19 35.94 24.48 44.51
N VAL A 20 36.48 23.51 45.23
CA VAL A 20 35.92 22.50 46.12
C VAL A 20 35.52 23.14 47.45
N ALA A 21 34.42 22.69 48.05
CA ALA A 21 34.21 22.80 49.49
C ALA A 21 33.49 21.55 50.01
N ALA A 22 34.18 20.86 50.93
CA ALA A 22 33.73 19.69 51.66
C ALA A 22 32.87 20.08 52.88
N GLY A 23 31.96 19.18 53.28
CA GLY A 23 31.23 19.20 54.54
C GLY A 23 30.01 18.28 54.47
N LEU A 24 30.15 16.98 54.80
CA LEU A 24 30.02 16.36 56.14
C LEU A 24 28.55 16.10 56.57
N PHE A 25 28.26 14.79 56.70
CA PHE A 25 27.28 14.09 57.56
C PHE A 25 25.91 13.62 56.99
N PRO A 26 25.39 12.48 57.52
CA PRO A 26 24.80 11.41 56.71
C PRO A 26 23.32 11.11 57.09
N THR A 27 22.81 10.01 56.56
CA THR A 27 21.58 9.26 56.94
C THR A 27 20.23 9.79 56.48
N ALA A 28 19.69 9.15 55.43
CA ALA A 28 18.38 8.48 55.49
C ALA A 28 18.24 7.52 54.29
N ALA A 29 18.52 6.24 54.52
CA ALA A 29 18.08 5.18 53.65
C ALA A 29 16.60 4.88 53.97
N SER A 30 15.73 5.03 52.98
CA SER A 30 14.42 4.35 52.84
C SER A 30 13.88 4.71 51.45
N ALA A 31 14.32 3.97 50.44
CA ALA A 31 13.78 4.07 49.10
C ALA A 31 12.50 3.23 49.02
N SER A 32 11.35 3.88 48.92
CA SER A 32 10.12 3.28 48.42
C SER A 32 9.91 3.76 46.99
N ALA A 33 10.10 2.84 46.04
CA ALA A 33 9.87 3.05 44.62
C ALA A 33 8.36 3.11 44.30
N PRO A 34 7.91 4.07 43.48
CA PRO A 34 6.70 3.90 42.69
C PRO A 34 7.04 3.32 41.31
N SER A 35 6.37 2.22 40.99
CA SER A 35 6.23 1.65 39.66
C SER A 35 5.40 2.56 38.74
N SER A 36 5.72 2.54 37.45
CA SER A 36 4.90 2.87 36.25
C SER A 36 5.78 3.64 35.27
N GLU A 37 5.78 3.41 33.97
CA GLU A 37 5.22 2.42 33.05
C GLU A 37 5.95 2.71 31.74
N ARG A 38 6.35 1.68 31.01
CA ARG A 38 7.14 1.79 29.78
C ARG A 38 6.28 2.36 28.64
N PRO A 39 6.62 3.50 28.00
CA PRO A 39 5.96 3.86 26.76
C PRO A 39 6.53 3.04 25.61
N ALA A 40 5.59 2.58 24.80
CA ALA A 40 5.70 1.62 23.73
C ALA A 40 6.73 1.94 22.62
N ASP A 41 7.27 0.84 22.08
CA ASP A 41 7.77 0.67 20.71
C ASP A 41 7.00 1.55 19.71
N SER A 42 7.68 2.57 19.18
CA SER A 42 7.20 3.36 18.05
C SER A 42 7.65 2.68 16.76
N ARG A 43 7.08 1.52 16.44
CA ARG A 43 7.20 0.95 15.09
C ARG A 43 6.20 1.69 14.19
N PRO A 44 6.64 2.35 13.11
CA PRO A 44 5.72 3.09 12.25
C PRO A 44 4.68 2.13 11.68
N ALA A 45 3.42 2.48 11.89
CA ALA A 45 2.27 1.82 11.30
C ALA A 45 2.45 1.81 9.78
N ALA A 46 2.43 0.62 9.18
CA ALA A 46 2.26 0.49 7.75
C ALA A 46 1.00 1.27 7.37
N ALA A 47 1.17 2.27 6.51
CA ALA A 47 0.08 3.09 6.01
C ALA A 47 -1.02 2.17 5.48
N ALA A 48 -2.15 2.14 6.20
CA ALA A 48 -3.36 1.54 5.69
C ALA A 48 -3.70 2.27 4.38
N GLY A 49 -3.67 1.51 3.28
CA GLY A 49 -4.19 1.96 2.00
C GLY A 49 -5.65 2.39 2.11
N PRO A 50 -6.18 3.09 1.09
CA PRO A 50 -7.45 3.79 1.16
C PRO A 50 -8.57 2.85 1.63
N THR A 51 -9.14 3.21 2.78
CA THR A 51 -10.33 2.60 3.39
C THR A 51 -11.53 2.99 2.52
N GLY A 52 -11.84 2.15 1.54
CA GLY A 52 -12.89 2.41 0.56
C GLY A 52 -13.35 1.16 -0.20
N ALA A 53 -13.28 -0.01 0.43
CA ALA A 53 -13.96 -1.20 -0.06
C ALA A 53 -15.18 -1.42 0.83
N ALA A 54 -16.37 -1.36 0.25
CA ALA A 54 -17.56 -1.91 0.90
C ALA A 54 -17.21 -3.32 1.39
N ALA A 55 -17.49 -3.62 2.66
CA ALA A 55 -16.93 -4.74 3.40
C ALA A 55 -16.88 -6.03 2.56
N GLY A 56 -15.68 -6.37 2.08
CA GLY A 56 -15.45 -7.63 1.39
C GLY A 56 -15.55 -8.79 2.36
N PHE A 57 -15.87 -9.98 1.85
CA PHE A 57 -15.98 -11.19 2.64
C PHE A 57 -15.33 -12.37 1.92
N TRP A 58 -14.92 -13.38 2.70
CA TRP A 58 -14.37 -14.60 2.14
C TRP A 58 -15.49 -15.55 1.70
N SER A 59 -15.42 -16.01 0.46
CA SER A 59 -16.39 -16.93 -0.13
C SER A 59 -15.70 -18.03 -0.92
N CYS A 60 -16.32 -19.20 -0.98
CA CYS A 60 -15.84 -20.34 -1.76
C CYS A 60 -16.23 -20.27 -3.24
N SER A 61 -17.07 -19.31 -3.60
CA SER A 61 -17.52 -19.04 -4.96
C SER A 61 -17.75 -17.54 -5.12
N ILE A 62 -17.62 -17.04 -6.34
CA ILE A 62 -17.78 -15.62 -6.65
C ILE A 62 -19.24 -15.39 -7.05
N PRO A 63 -20.05 -14.63 -6.27
CA PRO A 63 -21.42 -14.33 -6.65
C PRO A 63 -21.47 -13.44 -7.90
N PRO A 64 -22.56 -13.49 -8.69
CA PRO A 64 -22.74 -12.58 -9.82
C PRO A 64 -22.76 -11.12 -9.34
N GLY A 65 -22.11 -10.24 -10.10
CA GLY A 65 -21.98 -8.82 -9.75
C GLY A 65 -20.86 -8.48 -8.76
N TYR A 66 -20.18 -9.49 -8.19
CA TYR A 66 -19.01 -9.30 -7.35
C TYR A 66 -17.73 -9.52 -8.14
N THR A 67 -16.65 -8.93 -7.65
CA THR A 67 -15.29 -9.27 -8.07
C THR A 67 -14.52 -9.82 -6.87
N TYR A 68 -13.32 -10.32 -7.10
CA TYR A 68 -12.43 -10.74 -6.02
C TYR A 68 -11.06 -10.08 -6.15
N SER A 69 -10.42 -9.79 -5.03
CA SER A 69 -9.10 -9.18 -4.99
C SER A 69 -8.01 -10.14 -4.52
N ASP A 70 -8.38 -11.17 -3.76
CA ASP A 70 -7.43 -12.06 -3.11
C ASP A 70 -7.97 -13.49 -3.07
N THR A 71 -7.05 -14.45 -3.00
CA THR A 71 -7.33 -15.87 -2.95
C THR A 71 -6.44 -16.53 -1.92
N GLN A 72 -6.98 -17.54 -1.24
CA GLN A 72 -6.22 -18.33 -0.27
C GLN A 72 -6.65 -19.79 -0.30
N ASN A 73 -5.75 -20.68 0.09
CA ASN A 73 -6.10 -22.08 0.29
C ASN A 73 -6.78 -22.23 1.65
N THR A 74 -7.94 -22.88 1.66
CA THR A 74 -8.69 -23.18 2.87
C THR A 74 -9.24 -24.59 2.83
N LEU A 75 -9.50 -25.14 4.01
CA LEU A 75 -10.28 -26.37 4.20
C LEU A 75 -11.76 -26.06 4.44
N SER A 76 -12.10 -24.79 4.71
CA SER A 76 -13.46 -24.35 5.05
C SER A 76 -14.44 -24.39 3.88
N CYS A 77 -13.94 -24.52 2.65
CA CYS A 77 -14.75 -24.56 1.43
C CYS A 77 -15.28 -25.96 1.05
N GLY A 78 -15.26 -26.89 2.01
CA GLY A 78 -15.97 -28.17 1.97
C GLY A 78 -15.27 -29.29 1.20
N GLY A 79 -15.60 -30.53 1.53
CA GLY A 79 -15.05 -31.76 0.91
C GLY A 79 -13.65 -32.14 1.40
N THR A 80 -12.97 -33.01 0.64
CA THR A 80 -11.60 -33.46 0.93
C THR A 80 -10.55 -32.61 0.20
N GLY A 81 -9.60 -32.03 0.95
CA GLY A 81 -8.44 -31.31 0.43
C GLY A 81 -8.53 -29.78 0.49
N PHE A 82 -7.43 -29.11 0.15
CA PHE A 82 -7.38 -27.65 0.05
C PHE A 82 -8.18 -27.15 -1.15
N ARG A 83 -8.97 -26.11 -0.92
CA ARG A 83 -9.69 -25.40 -1.98
C ARG A 83 -9.37 -23.91 -1.94
N THR A 84 -9.54 -23.28 -3.08
CA THR A 84 -9.43 -21.83 -3.20
C THR A 84 -10.64 -21.15 -2.59
N GLN A 85 -10.38 -20.25 -1.65
CA GLN A 85 -11.32 -19.25 -1.16
C GLN A 85 -10.98 -17.91 -1.80
N TYR A 86 -12.00 -17.10 -2.07
CA TYR A 86 -11.90 -15.82 -2.75
C TYR A 86 -12.38 -14.72 -1.81
N PHE A 87 -11.61 -13.64 -1.67
CA PHE A 87 -12.07 -12.44 -1.00
C PHE A 87 -12.91 -11.62 -1.98
N VAL A 88 -14.22 -11.78 -1.88
CA VAL A 88 -15.19 -11.15 -2.78
C VAL A 88 -15.62 -9.80 -2.23
N GLN A 89 -15.72 -8.83 -3.10
CA GLN A 89 -16.14 -7.48 -2.79
C GLN A 89 -16.87 -6.87 -3.99
N PRO A 90 -17.83 -5.96 -3.75
CA PRO A 90 -18.48 -5.27 -4.85
C PRO A 90 -17.42 -4.42 -5.58
N PRO A 91 -17.51 -4.35 -6.92
CA PRO A 91 -16.54 -3.58 -7.68
C PRO A 91 -16.69 -2.08 -7.40
N THR A 92 -15.56 -1.44 -7.10
CA THR A 92 -15.47 -0.01 -6.86
C THR A 92 -14.36 0.61 -7.71
N ASP A 93 -14.43 1.93 -7.89
CA ASP A 93 -13.33 2.66 -8.49
C ASP A 93 -12.07 2.54 -7.64
N SER A 94 -10.91 2.48 -8.28
CA SER A 94 -9.59 2.38 -7.62
C SER A 94 -9.37 1.10 -6.82
N LEU A 95 -10.05 0.02 -7.20
CA LEU A 95 -9.87 -1.30 -6.61
C LEU A 95 -8.95 -2.18 -7.44
N TRP A 96 -7.98 -2.84 -6.80
CA TRP A 96 -7.24 -3.94 -7.44
C TRP A 96 -8.05 -5.22 -7.38
N ALA A 97 -8.51 -5.69 -8.54
CA ALA A 97 -9.29 -6.91 -8.66
C ALA A 97 -8.65 -7.89 -9.64
N CYS A 98 -8.93 -9.18 -9.45
CA CYS A 98 -8.42 -10.25 -10.30
C CYS A 98 -9.27 -10.47 -11.56
N THR A 99 -10.46 -9.88 -11.58
CA THR A 99 -11.41 -9.92 -12.69
C THR A 99 -11.98 -8.54 -12.96
N ILE A 100 -12.24 -8.24 -14.23
CA ILE A 100 -12.86 -6.99 -14.66
C ILE A 100 -14.39 -7.18 -14.69
N PRO A 101 -15.15 -6.49 -13.84
CA PRO A 101 -16.60 -6.55 -13.86
C PRO A 101 -17.17 -5.83 -15.08
N THR A 102 -18.38 -6.23 -15.49
CA THR A 102 -19.11 -5.53 -16.55
C THR A 102 -19.36 -4.07 -16.19
N GLY A 103 -19.16 -3.16 -17.14
CA GLY A 103 -19.32 -1.72 -16.92
C GLY A 103 -18.12 -1.04 -16.25
N PHE A 104 -17.10 -1.78 -15.86
CA PHE A 104 -15.83 -1.22 -15.39
C PHE A 104 -14.77 -1.28 -16.48
N THR A 105 -13.78 -0.41 -16.34
CA THR A 105 -12.54 -0.49 -17.11
C THR A 105 -11.36 -0.65 -16.16
N TYR A 106 -10.14 -0.72 -16.68
CA TYR A 106 -8.92 -0.77 -15.88
C TYR A 106 -7.88 0.17 -16.46
N SER A 107 -7.03 0.75 -15.60
CA SER A 107 -5.97 1.67 -16.03
C SER A 107 -4.55 1.13 -15.79
N SER A 108 -4.43 0.04 -15.04
CA SER A 108 -3.16 -0.62 -14.80
C SER A 108 -3.37 -2.12 -14.56
N VAL A 109 -2.33 -2.91 -14.84
CA VAL A 109 -2.25 -4.33 -14.56
C VAL A 109 -0.92 -4.66 -13.92
N GLN A 110 -0.92 -5.66 -13.04
CA GLN A 110 0.29 -6.17 -12.43
C GLN A 110 0.20 -7.68 -12.26
N ASN A 111 1.34 -8.37 -12.25
CA ASN A 111 1.37 -9.78 -11.83
C ASN A 111 1.29 -9.84 -10.30
N SER A 112 0.33 -10.59 -9.79
CA SER A 112 0.20 -10.88 -8.36
C SER A 112 -0.08 -12.35 -8.12
N LEU A 113 0.32 -12.83 -6.94
CA LEU A 113 -0.05 -14.14 -6.41
C LEU A 113 -1.43 -14.09 -5.73
N ASP A 114 -1.95 -12.89 -5.43
CA ASP A 114 -3.25 -12.73 -4.77
C ASP A 114 -4.38 -13.37 -5.58
N CYS A 115 -4.27 -13.34 -6.90
CA CYS A 115 -5.32 -13.80 -7.80
C CYS A 115 -5.32 -15.32 -8.05
N SER A 116 -4.31 -16.05 -7.58
CA SER A 116 -4.21 -17.51 -7.71
C SER A 116 -3.38 -18.14 -6.61
N VAL A 117 -3.88 -19.23 -6.05
CA VAL A 117 -3.12 -20.07 -5.12
C VAL A 117 -2.02 -20.92 -5.76
N SER A 118 -1.86 -20.85 -7.09
CA SER A 118 -1.01 -21.76 -7.87
C SER A 118 -0.09 -21.06 -8.88
N GLY A 119 0.15 -19.74 -8.73
CA GLY A 119 1.08 -19.00 -9.58
C GLY A 119 0.68 -17.54 -9.80
N PHE A 120 1.49 -16.82 -10.59
CA PHE A 120 1.21 -15.42 -10.90
C PHE A 120 0.01 -15.31 -11.85
N ARG A 121 -0.89 -14.40 -11.51
CA ARG A 121 -2.00 -13.96 -12.37
C ARG A 121 -2.03 -12.46 -12.46
N THR A 122 -2.65 -11.97 -13.51
CA THR A 122 -2.84 -10.55 -13.72
C THR A 122 -3.91 -10.03 -12.76
N LYS A 123 -3.55 -9.01 -11.98
CA LYS A 123 -4.44 -8.16 -11.19
C LYS A 123 -4.67 -6.88 -11.97
N TYR A 124 -5.88 -6.37 -11.97
CA TYR A 124 -6.34 -5.21 -12.73
C TYR A 124 -6.74 -4.10 -11.77
N PHE A 125 -6.26 -2.89 -12.01
CA PHE A 125 -6.69 -1.71 -11.26
C PHE A 125 -7.98 -1.17 -11.88
N LEU A 126 -9.10 -1.52 -11.26
CA LEU A 126 -10.43 -1.16 -11.72
C LEU A 126 -10.64 0.35 -11.63
N ARG A 127 -11.29 0.87 -12.65
CA ARG A 127 -11.71 2.26 -12.76
C ARG A 127 -13.16 2.31 -13.21
N ALA A 128 -13.94 3.15 -12.55
CA ALA A 128 -15.24 3.52 -13.09
C ALA A 128 -15.01 4.31 -14.38
N PRO A 129 -15.69 3.98 -15.48
CA PRO A 129 -15.48 4.67 -16.74
C PRO A 129 -16.03 6.10 -16.64
N ALA A 130 -15.17 7.07 -16.95
CA ALA A 130 -15.50 8.48 -16.91
C ALA A 130 -14.70 9.21 -17.99
N THR A 131 -15.23 10.33 -18.48
CA THR A 131 -14.48 11.21 -19.38
C THR A 131 -13.25 11.76 -18.66
N GLY A 132 -12.12 11.83 -19.36
CA GLY A 132 -10.90 12.44 -18.83
C GLY A 132 -9.95 11.48 -18.11
N ILE A 133 -10.22 10.16 -18.15
CA ILE A 133 -9.33 9.15 -17.55
C ILE A 133 -8.60 8.35 -18.61
N TRP A 134 -7.40 7.90 -18.28
CA TRP A 134 -6.68 6.91 -19.08
C TRP A 134 -7.09 5.49 -18.71
N ALA A 135 -7.52 4.71 -19.69
CA ALA A 135 -7.92 3.33 -19.52
C ALA A 135 -7.24 2.43 -20.57
N CYS A 136 -7.03 1.17 -20.22
CA CYS A 136 -6.45 0.17 -21.10
C CYS A 136 -7.49 -0.48 -22.03
N SER A 137 -8.77 -0.36 -21.69
CA SER A 137 -9.90 -0.81 -22.49
C SER A 137 -10.96 0.29 -22.62
N ILE A 138 -11.65 0.32 -23.76
CA ILE A 138 -12.74 1.26 -24.03
C ILE A 138 -14.06 0.57 -23.66
N PRO A 139 -14.78 1.05 -22.63
CA PRO A 139 -16.08 0.50 -22.25
C PRO A 139 -17.19 0.99 -23.20
N SER A 140 -18.33 0.28 -23.21
CA SER A 140 -19.49 0.67 -24.01
C SER A 140 -19.99 2.07 -23.65
N GLY A 141 -20.31 2.89 -24.64
CA GLY A 141 -20.75 4.29 -24.44
C GLY A 141 -19.62 5.31 -24.32
N PHE A 142 -18.37 4.87 -24.47
CA PHE A 142 -17.20 5.74 -24.50
C PHE A 142 -16.47 5.63 -25.83
N THR A 143 -15.86 6.73 -26.25
CA THR A 143 -14.86 6.84 -27.29
C THR A 143 -13.52 7.25 -26.68
N TYR A 144 -12.52 7.53 -27.51
CA TYR A 144 -11.21 8.03 -27.09
C TYR A 144 -10.78 9.25 -27.89
N THR A 145 -10.02 10.15 -27.27
CA THR A 145 -9.42 11.31 -27.95
C THR A 145 -7.93 11.16 -28.20
N SER A 146 -7.28 10.29 -27.43
CA SER A 146 -5.82 10.17 -27.44
C SER A 146 -5.41 8.77 -27.05
N THR A 147 -4.26 8.36 -27.57
CA THR A 147 -3.66 7.06 -27.30
C THR A 147 -2.21 7.23 -26.91
N MET A 148 -1.72 6.43 -25.96
CA MET A 148 -0.28 6.35 -25.67
C MET A 148 0.17 4.89 -25.55
N SER A 149 1.44 4.62 -25.84
CA SER A 149 2.06 3.33 -25.56
C SER A 149 2.54 3.29 -24.12
N THR A 150 2.11 2.30 -23.34
CA THR A 150 2.46 2.13 -21.93
C THR A 150 2.74 0.67 -21.59
N LEU A 151 3.45 0.45 -20.49
CA LEU A 151 3.56 -0.87 -19.85
C LEU A 151 2.45 -1.10 -18.83
N ASP A 152 1.72 -0.07 -18.38
CA ASP A 152 0.68 -0.23 -17.36
C ASP A 152 -0.43 -1.19 -17.80
N CYS A 153 -0.67 -1.33 -19.10
CA CYS A 153 -1.78 -2.12 -19.62
C CYS A 153 -1.42 -3.58 -19.89
N SER A 154 -0.17 -3.99 -19.64
CA SER A 154 0.29 -5.37 -19.87
C SER A 154 1.39 -5.77 -18.90
N VAL A 155 1.40 -7.04 -18.50
CA VAL A 155 2.50 -7.61 -17.72
C VAL A 155 3.69 -8.10 -18.56
N SER A 156 3.58 -8.03 -19.89
CA SER A 156 4.55 -8.67 -20.81
C SER A 156 4.90 -7.85 -22.06
N GLY A 157 4.68 -6.53 -22.06
CA GLY A 157 5.06 -5.67 -23.18
C GLY A 157 4.27 -4.38 -23.29
N PHE A 158 4.60 -3.52 -24.24
CA PHE A 158 3.87 -2.28 -24.44
C PHE A 158 2.48 -2.52 -25.02
N ARG A 159 1.49 -1.80 -24.49
CA ARG A 159 0.11 -1.77 -24.99
C ARG A 159 -0.41 -0.35 -25.07
N THR A 160 -1.41 -0.17 -25.90
CA THR A 160 -2.09 1.12 -26.05
C THR A 160 -2.99 1.39 -24.85
N LYS A 161 -2.83 2.57 -24.25
CA LYS A 161 -3.75 3.20 -23.30
C LYS A 161 -4.57 4.24 -24.04
N TYR A 162 -5.84 4.37 -23.71
CA TYR A 162 -6.81 5.26 -24.35
C TYR A 162 -7.29 6.31 -23.36
N PHE A 163 -7.35 7.57 -23.77
CA PHE A 163 -7.96 8.63 -22.99
C PHE A 163 -9.44 8.69 -23.29
N LEU A 164 -10.27 8.33 -22.31
CA LEU A 164 -11.70 8.13 -22.50
C LEU A 164 -12.45 9.45 -22.61
N GLN A 165 -13.44 9.45 -23.50
CA GLN A 165 -14.45 10.49 -23.64
C GLN A 165 -15.82 9.84 -23.80
N ALA A 166 -16.82 10.29 -23.03
CA ALA A 166 -18.20 9.85 -23.22
C ALA A 166 -18.71 10.28 -24.61
N TYR A 167 -19.48 9.41 -25.25
CA TYR A 167 -20.11 9.68 -26.54
C TYR A 167 -21.17 10.79 -26.44
#